data_AF-S3NHR9-F1
#
_entry.id   AF-S3NHR9-F1
#
_cell.length_a   1.000
_cell.length_b   1.000
_cell.length_c   1.000
_cell.angle_alpha   90.00
_cell.angle_beta   90.00
_cell.angle_gamma   90.00
#
_symmetry.space_group_name_H-M   'P 1'
#
loop_
_entity.id
_entity.type
_entity.pdbx_description
1 polymer ?
#
loop_
_entity_poly.entity_id
_entity_poly.type
_entity_poly.pdbx_seq_one_letter_code
_entity_poly.pdbx_strand_id
1 'polypeptide(L)'
;MKKSWILALAIPLGGLTACQSPSVNKVVRDLSSPNGDYHVEVRQCRANDVMFGKATQVQVSVLKKGESEKCRTTIQSVAQFTVYATDFRKKEDELQLKWLSNNELQAWHRSFGLFQYKSYIGPFSYSYGAKKPVTMIFSPLK
;
A
#
# COMPACT_ATOMS: atom_id res chain seq x y z
N MET A 1 20.77 34.37 -54.93
CA MET A 1 20.84 33.82 -53.55
C MET A 1 19.42 33.69 -53.02
N LYS A 2 18.85 32.47 -52.96
CA LYS A 2 17.48 32.22 -52.48
C LYS A 2 17.58 31.56 -51.11
N LYS A 3 17.19 32.27 -50.04
CA LYS A 3 17.15 31.73 -48.67
C LYS A 3 15.92 30.83 -48.54
N SER A 4 16.14 29.53 -48.37
CA SER A 4 15.12 28.55 -48.03
C SER A 4 14.82 28.65 -46.54
N TRP A 5 13.56 28.88 -46.17
CA TRP A 5 13.10 28.94 -44.78
C TRP A 5 12.64 27.53 -44.39
N ILE A 6 13.43 26.84 -43.58
CA ILE A 6 13.04 25.57 -42.97
C ILE A 6 12.09 25.90 -41.81
N LEU A 7 10.78 25.70 -42.01
CA LEU A 7 9.82 25.63 -40.90
C LEU A 7 9.97 24.26 -40.22
N ALA A 8 10.75 24.23 -39.13
CA ALA A 8 10.76 23.09 -38.22
C ALA A 8 9.48 23.13 -37.36
N LEU A 9 8.53 22.26 -37.67
CA LEU A 9 7.34 22.03 -36.85
C LEU A 9 7.77 21.28 -35.57
N ALA A 10 8.05 22.02 -34.50
CA ALA A 10 8.28 21.44 -33.19
C ALA A 10 6.94 20.97 -32.61
N ILE A 11 6.62 19.68 -32.79
CA ILE A 11 5.49 19.04 -32.11
C ILE A 11 5.90 18.86 -30.64
N PRO A 12 5.27 19.53 -29.67
CA PRO A 12 5.52 19.22 -28.28
C PRO A 12 4.93 17.84 -28.03
N LEU A 13 5.78 16.82 -27.87
CA LEU A 13 5.46 15.53 -27.25
C LEU A 13 5.22 15.76 -25.75
N GLY A 14 4.24 16.62 -25.43
CA GLY A 14 3.87 17.02 -24.09
C GLY A 14 2.79 16.12 -23.53
N GLY A 15 3.22 15.10 -22.76
CA GLY A 15 2.54 14.71 -21.53
C GLY A 15 1.24 13.92 -21.62
N LEU A 16 1.32 12.62 -21.95
CA LEU A 16 0.33 11.62 -21.52
C LEU A 16 0.57 11.15 -20.06
N THR A 17 1.01 12.03 -19.16
CA THR A 17 1.16 11.69 -17.73
C THR A 17 -0.11 11.98 -16.91
N ALA A 18 -1.18 12.48 -17.53
CA ALA A 18 -2.38 13.02 -16.87
C ALA A 18 -3.31 12.00 -16.17
N CYS A 19 -2.99 10.70 -16.14
CA CYS A 19 -3.85 9.70 -15.49
C CYS A 19 -3.33 9.17 -14.14
N GLN A 20 -2.10 9.50 -13.75
CA GLN A 20 -1.51 8.98 -12.51
C GLN A 20 -1.51 10.06 -11.42
N SER A 21 -2.44 9.93 -10.48
CA SER A 21 -2.43 10.77 -9.29
C SER A 21 -1.17 10.45 -8.47
N PRO A 22 -0.38 11.45 -8.05
CA PRO A 22 0.88 11.24 -7.33
C PRO A 22 0.67 10.60 -5.94
N SER A 23 -0.57 10.56 -5.45
CA SER A 23 -0.93 9.90 -4.20
C SER A 23 -1.18 8.40 -4.36
N VAL A 24 -1.22 7.85 -5.57
CA VAL A 24 -1.60 6.46 -5.82
C VAL A 24 -0.38 5.63 -6.15
N ASN A 25 -0.36 4.38 -5.67
CA ASN A 25 0.77 3.49 -5.79
C ASN A 25 2.03 4.10 -5.14
N LYS A 26 1.86 4.89 -4.07
CA LYS A 26 2.95 5.55 -3.35
C LYS A 26 3.21 4.84 -2.02
N VAL A 27 4.46 4.43 -1.79
CA VAL A 27 4.89 3.91 -0.48
C VAL A 27 4.92 5.06 0.52
N VAL A 28 4.28 4.87 1.67
CA VAL A 28 4.22 5.86 2.76
C VAL A 28 4.89 5.38 4.04
N ARG A 29 5.13 4.08 4.18
CA ARG A 29 5.89 3.50 5.29
C ARG A 29 6.51 2.18 4.83
N ASP A 30 7.72 1.92 5.29
CA ASP A 30 8.42 0.65 5.13
C ASP A 30 9.05 0.26 6.47
N LEU A 31 8.87 -0.99 6.92
CA LEU A 31 9.36 -1.49 8.19
C LEU A 31 9.94 -2.90 8.06
N SER A 32 11.27 -3.03 8.15
CA SER A 32 11.96 -4.32 8.13
C SER A 32 11.67 -5.17 9.37
N SER A 33 11.64 -6.50 9.20
CA SER A 33 11.64 -7.45 10.31
C SER A 33 12.96 -7.39 11.09
N PRO A 34 13.02 -7.87 12.35
CA PRO A 34 14.24 -7.79 13.16
C PRO A 34 15.47 -8.46 12.53
N ASN A 35 15.29 -9.56 11.80
CA ASN A 35 16.35 -10.23 11.05
C ASN A 35 16.54 -9.71 9.61
N GLY A 36 15.64 -8.85 9.13
CA GLY A 36 15.69 -8.25 7.80
C GLY A 36 15.29 -9.16 6.64
N ASP A 37 14.79 -10.37 6.88
CA ASP A 37 14.34 -11.29 5.81
C ASP A 37 13.03 -10.84 5.16
N TYR A 38 12.21 -10.11 5.92
CA TYR A 38 10.93 -9.55 5.48
C TYR A 38 10.87 -8.05 5.76
N HIS A 39 9.92 -7.39 5.12
CA HIS A 39 9.53 -6.03 5.46
C HIS A 39 8.05 -5.81 5.24
N VAL A 40 7.50 -4.79 5.87
CA VAL A 40 6.12 -4.35 5.69
C VAL A 40 6.13 -3.08 4.87
N GLU A 41 5.57 -3.13 3.67
CA GLU A 41 5.35 -1.96 2.84
C GLU A 41 3.89 -1.49 2.99
N VAL A 42 3.71 -0.21 3.34
CA VAL A 42 2.41 0.46 3.35
C VAL A 42 2.32 1.38 2.16
N ARG A 43 1.36 1.10 1.27
CA ARG A 43 1.19 1.80 -0.01
C ARG A 43 -0.19 2.44 -0.10
N GLN A 44 -0.24 3.71 -0.46
CA GLN A 44 -1.49 4.41 -0.76
C GLN A 44 -2.07 3.91 -2.08
N CYS A 45 -3.32 3.44 -2.03
CA CYS A 45 -4.02 2.81 -3.13
C CYS A 45 -5.43 3.38 -3.31
N ARG A 46 -6.03 3.13 -4.48
CA ARG A 46 -7.45 3.40 -4.73
C ARG A 46 -8.28 2.20 -4.32
N ALA A 47 -9.49 2.48 -3.82
CA ALA A 47 -10.57 1.49 -3.72
C ALA A 47 -10.78 0.80 -5.08
N ASN A 48 -11.17 -0.48 -5.05
CA ASN A 48 -11.09 -1.38 -6.22
C ASN A 48 -11.94 -0.94 -7.42
N ASP A 49 -13.02 -0.22 -7.18
CA ASP A 49 -14.02 0.27 -8.13
C ASP A 49 -13.64 1.59 -8.81
N VAL A 50 -12.56 2.24 -8.37
CA VAL A 50 -12.18 3.57 -8.86
C VAL A 50 -11.01 3.51 -9.84
N MET A 51 -11.22 4.05 -11.06
CA MET A 51 -10.19 4.14 -12.12
C MET A 51 -9.34 5.42 -12.00
N PHE A 52 -9.94 6.57 -11.64
CA PHE A 52 -9.29 7.89 -11.60
C PHE A 52 -9.37 8.54 -10.21
N GLY A 53 -8.54 9.57 -9.94
CA GLY A 53 -8.57 10.30 -8.67
C GLY A 53 -7.47 9.87 -7.68
N LYS A 54 -7.60 10.33 -6.43
CA LYS A 54 -6.59 10.16 -5.36
C LYS A 54 -6.69 8.78 -4.69
N ALA A 55 -5.72 8.45 -3.84
CA ALA A 55 -5.82 7.27 -3.00
C ALA A 55 -6.95 7.43 -1.98
N THR A 56 -7.58 6.32 -1.62
CA THR A 56 -8.70 6.25 -0.65
C THR A 56 -8.47 5.19 0.43
N GLN A 57 -7.43 4.38 0.28
CA GLN A 57 -7.06 3.35 1.24
C GLN A 57 -5.54 3.16 1.24
N VAL A 58 -5.03 2.38 2.19
CA VAL A 58 -3.69 1.79 2.09
C VAL A 58 -3.76 0.29 1.96
N GLN A 59 -2.84 -0.24 1.17
CA GLN A 59 -2.49 -1.65 1.12
C GLN A 59 -1.26 -1.86 2.00
N VAL A 60 -1.34 -2.83 2.90
CA VAL A 60 -0.22 -3.25 3.73
C VAL A 60 0.22 -4.62 3.24
N SER A 61 1.43 -4.71 2.71
CA SER A 61 2.00 -5.94 2.15
C SER A 61 3.23 -6.34 2.95
N VAL A 62 3.25 -7.57 3.46
CA VAL A 62 4.46 -8.21 4.00
C VAL A 62 5.16 -8.89 2.84
N LEU A 63 6.41 -8.52 2.62
CA LEU A 63 7.20 -8.87 1.44
C LEU A 63 8.56 -9.40 1.88
N LYS A 64 9.23 -10.20 1.04
CA LYS A 64 10.63 -10.56 1.32
C LYS A 64 11.52 -9.35 1.10
N LYS A 65 12.71 -9.39 1.70
CA LYS A 65 13.73 -8.34 1.54
C LYS A 65 13.95 -7.97 0.07
N GLY A 66 13.77 -6.68 -0.24
CA GLY A 66 14.03 -6.11 -1.56
C GLY A 66 12.91 -6.33 -2.59
N GLU A 67 11.81 -7.01 -2.21
CA GLU A 67 10.62 -7.10 -3.04
C GLU A 67 9.72 -5.87 -2.84
N SER A 68 8.82 -5.63 -3.79
CA SER A 68 7.82 -4.58 -3.70
C SER A 68 6.59 -5.00 -4.48
N GLU A 69 5.43 -4.45 -4.12
CA GLU A 69 4.13 -4.82 -4.65
C GLU A 69 3.45 -3.55 -5.18
N LYS A 70 2.75 -3.64 -6.32
CA LYS A 70 1.89 -2.54 -6.76
C LYS A 70 0.54 -2.64 -6.06
N CYS A 71 -0.20 -1.54 -6.05
CA CYS A 71 -1.59 -1.57 -5.62
C CYS A 71 -2.38 -2.65 -6.38
N ARG A 72 -3.16 -3.43 -5.64
CA ARG A 72 -4.03 -4.50 -6.16
C ARG A 72 -3.29 -5.71 -6.75
N THR A 73 -1.98 -5.84 -6.53
CA THR A 73 -1.26 -7.08 -6.79
C THR A 73 -1.02 -7.81 -5.46
N THR A 74 -0.89 -9.14 -5.51
CA THR A 74 -0.59 -10.02 -4.37
C THR A 74 0.40 -11.12 -4.77
N ILE A 75 1.28 -10.82 -5.74
CA ILE A 75 2.16 -11.82 -6.35
C ILE A 75 3.35 -12.10 -5.45
N GLN A 76 3.90 -11.05 -4.84
CA GLN A 76 5.12 -11.14 -4.03
C GLN A 76 4.78 -11.24 -2.53
N SER A 77 3.67 -10.63 -2.12
CA SER A 77 3.27 -10.54 -0.72
C SER A 77 3.06 -11.92 -0.11
N VAL A 78 3.72 -12.18 1.02
CA VAL A 78 3.47 -13.38 1.83
C VAL A 78 2.23 -13.22 2.70
N ALA A 79 1.87 -11.98 3.02
CA ALA A 79 0.65 -11.61 3.70
C ALA A 79 0.25 -10.18 3.29
N GLN A 80 -1.05 -9.90 3.17
CA GLN A 80 -1.52 -8.58 2.76
C GLN A 80 -2.89 -8.26 3.34
N PHE A 81 -3.13 -6.99 3.67
CA PHE A 81 -4.45 -6.49 4.05
C PHE A 81 -4.67 -5.03 3.63
N THR A 82 -5.92 -4.56 3.69
CA THR A 82 -6.29 -3.19 3.34
C THR A 82 -6.89 -2.45 4.54
N VAL A 83 -6.58 -1.15 4.64
CA VAL A 83 -7.22 -0.22 5.58
C VAL A 83 -7.84 0.93 4.78
N TYR A 84 -9.14 1.18 4.98
CA TYR A 84 -9.89 2.27 4.31
C TYR A 84 -9.61 3.64 4.94
N ALA A 85 -8.35 4.03 4.95
CA ALA A 85 -7.84 5.33 5.34
C ALA A 85 -6.53 5.58 4.59
N THR A 86 -6.18 6.85 4.36
CA THR A 86 -4.95 7.23 3.63
C THR A 86 -4.04 8.16 4.41
N ASP A 87 -4.57 8.80 5.45
CA ASP A 87 -3.85 9.71 6.32
C ASP A 87 -3.96 9.20 7.75
N PHE A 88 -2.80 8.93 8.36
CA PHE A 88 -2.66 8.41 9.72
C PHE A 88 -2.06 9.44 10.67
N ARG A 89 -2.04 10.74 10.30
CA ARG A 89 -1.48 11.82 11.13
C ARG A 89 -2.20 12.01 12.47
N LYS A 90 -3.48 11.65 12.53
CA LYS A 90 -4.25 11.68 13.78
C LYS A 90 -3.93 10.44 14.58
N LYS A 91 -3.50 10.63 15.83
CA LYS A 91 -3.11 9.53 16.73
C LYS A 91 -4.25 8.54 16.95
N GLU A 92 -5.49 9.02 17.02
CA GLU A 92 -6.68 8.17 17.17
C GLU A 92 -6.98 7.27 15.96
N ASP A 93 -6.46 7.62 14.78
CA ASP A 93 -6.66 6.89 13.52
C ASP A 93 -5.35 6.27 13.01
N GLU A 94 -4.30 6.21 13.84
CA GLU A 94 -2.98 5.73 13.40
C GLU A 94 -3.01 4.24 13.02
N LEU A 95 -2.40 3.90 11.87
CA LEU A 95 -2.07 2.52 11.55
C LEU A 95 -0.82 2.08 12.32
N GLN A 96 -1.04 1.26 13.33
CA GLN A 96 0.00 0.71 14.19
C GLN A 96 0.52 -0.61 13.59
N LEU A 97 1.83 -0.71 13.47
CA LEU A 97 2.54 -1.87 12.92
C LEU A 97 3.77 -2.14 13.81
N LYS A 98 3.92 -3.39 14.27
CA LYS A 98 5.04 -3.80 15.11
C LYS A 98 5.40 -5.25 14.84
N TRP A 99 6.66 -5.51 14.53
CA TRP A 99 7.21 -6.86 14.55
C TRP A 99 7.33 -7.34 16.01
N LEU A 100 6.74 -8.50 16.31
CA LEU A 100 6.88 -9.17 17.61
C LEU A 100 8.02 -10.18 17.59
N SER A 101 8.28 -10.76 16.43
CA SER A 101 9.42 -11.64 16.14
C SER A 101 9.79 -11.53 14.66
N ASN A 102 10.72 -12.34 14.17
CA ASN A 102 11.12 -12.37 12.76
C ASN A 102 9.96 -12.70 11.81
N ASN A 103 8.95 -13.42 12.30
CA ASN A 103 7.87 -13.98 11.50
C ASN A 103 6.49 -13.64 12.06
N GLU A 104 6.40 -12.72 13.02
CA GLU A 104 5.11 -12.29 13.60
C GLU A 104 5.00 -10.78 13.53
N LEU A 105 3.97 -10.32 12.83
CA LEU A 105 3.64 -8.91 12.70
C LEU A 105 2.31 -8.63 13.40
N GLN A 106 2.35 -7.72 14.37
CA GLN A 106 1.16 -7.16 14.98
C GLN A 106 0.71 -5.92 14.21
N ALA A 107 -0.59 -5.84 13.92
CA ALA A 107 -1.21 -4.72 13.21
C ALA A 107 -2.49 -4.26 13.90
N TRP A 108 -2.66 -2.96 14.05
CA TRP A 108 -3.87 -2.36 14.59
C TRP A 108 -4.27 -1.09 13.86
N HIS A 109 -5.58 -0.94 13.68
CA HIS A 109 -6.22 0.31 13.30
C HIS A 109 -7.63 0.28 13.89
N ARG A 110 -8.16 1.44 14.33
CA ARG A 110 -9.47 1.50 15.00
C ARG A 110 -10.59 0.84 14.17
N SER A 111 -10.52 0.96 12.84
CA SER A 111 -11.54 0.41 11.95
C SER A 111 -11.67 -1.11 12.02
N PHE A 112 -10.67 -1.82 12.57
CA PHE A 112 -10.71 -3.28 12.72
C PHE A 112 -11.78 -3.75 13.70
N GLY A 113 -12.18 -2.88 14.65
CA GLY A 113 -13.21 -3.16 15.64
C GLY A 113 -14.56 -2.48 15.40
N LEU A 114 -14.72 -1.69 14.31
CA LEU A 114 -15.93 -0.88 14.09
C LEU A 114 -17.01 -1.60 13.25
N PHE A 115 -16.72 -2.76 12.68
CA PHE A 115 -17.67 -3.48 11.84
C PHE A 115 -18.64 -4.29 12.71
N GLN A 116 -19.83 -3.73 12.95
CA GLN A 116 -20.88 -4.29 13.83
C GLN A 116 -21.35 -5.71 13.46
N TYR A 117 -21.14 -6.14 12.21
CA TYR A 117 -21.56 -7.45 11.70
C TYR A 117 -20.42 -8.49 11.67
N LYS A 118 -19.22 -8.16 12.15
CA LYS A 118 -18.10 -9.10 12.18
C LYS A 118 -17.99 -9.82 13.53
N SER A 119 -17.86 -11.13 13.48
CA SER A 119 -17.53 -11.97 14.64
C SER A 119 -16.03 -12.00 14.98
N TYR A 120 -15.19 -11.25 14.25
CA TYR A 120 -13.75 -11.17 14.48
C TYR A 120 -13.23 -9.73 14.39
N ILE A 121 -12.14 -9.47 15.09
CA ILE A 121 -11.41 -8.21 15.07
C ILE A 121 -10.35 -8.26 13.95
N GLY A 122 -10.44 -7.37 12.97
CA GLY A 122 -9.45 -7.32 11.88
C GLY A 122 -9.86 -6.48 10.66
N PRO A 123 -8.95 -6.35 9.68
CA PRO A 123 -9.18 -5.57 8.46
C PRO A 123 -10.36 -6.13 7.64
N PHE A 124 -10.93 -5.30 6.76
CA PHE A 124 -12.02 -5.73 5.88
C PHE A 124 -11.60 -6.86 4.94
N SER A 125 -10.42 -6.71 4.33
CA SER A 125 -9.79 -7.72 3.49
C SER A 125 -8.40 -8.03 4.02
N TYR A 126 -8.09 -9.32 4.08
CA TYR A 126 -6.75 -9.84 4.32
C TYR A 126 -6.54 -11.12 3.50
N SER A 127 -5.29 -11.42 3.21
CA SER A 127 -4.89 -12.58 2.43
C SER A 127 -3.50 -13.04 2.85
N TYR A 128 -3.21 -14.31 2.57
CA TYR A 128 -1.91 -14.90 2.77
C TYR A 128 -1.46 -15.62 1.50
N GLY A 129 -0.16 -15.58 1.22
CA GLY A 129 0.46 -16.46 0.26
C GLY A 129 0.40 -17.93 0.72
N ALA A 130 0.58 -18.86 -0.20
CA ALA A 130 0.35 -20.30 0.03
C ALA A 130 1.12 -20.89 1.23
N LYS A 131 2.34 -20.41 1.50
CA LYS A 131 3.22 -20.94 2.56
C LYS A 131 3.04 -20.29 3.94
N LYS A 132 2.33 -19.16 4.02
CA LYS A 132 2.11 -18.38 5.27
C LYS A 132 3.35 -18.25 6.19
N PRO A 133 4.52 -17.81 5.66
CA PRO A 133 5.75 -17.78 6.45
C PRO A 133 5.76 -16.70 7.55
N VAL A 134 4.84 -15.74 7.50
CA VAL A 134 4.67 -14.67 8.50
C VAL A 134 3.22 -14.73 9.02
N THR A 135 3.05 -14.69 10.33
CA THR A 135 1.75 -14.62 11.01
C THR A 135 1.36 -13.16 11.25
N MET A 136 0.17 -12.75 10.80
CA MET A 136 -0.41 -11.44 11.14
C MET A 136 -1.32 -11.55 12.35
N ILE A 137 -1.09 -10.71 13.36
CA ILE A 137 -1.86 -10.63 14.59
C ILE A 137 -2.61 -9.29 14.60
N PHE A 138 -3.93 -9.34 14.55
CA PHE A 138 -4.77 -8.15 14.57
C PHE A 138 -5.27 -7.86 15.99
N SER A 139 -4.56 -6.98 16.70
CA SER A 139 -4.94 -6.56 18.04
C SER A 139 -4.34 -5.21 18.37
N PRO A 140 -4.94 -4.41 19.28
CA PRO A 140 -4.30 -3.20 19.79
C PRO A 140 -2.88 -3.47 20.29
N LEU A 141 -1.97 -2.52 20.05
CA LEU A 141 -0.69 -2.53 20.76
C LEU A 141 -0.96 -2.25 22.25
N LYS A 142 -0.39 -3.09 23.12
CA LYS A 142 -0.38 -2.85 24.57
C LYS A 142 0.63 -1.77 24.93
#